data_AF-H8H1N6-F1
#
_entry.id   AF-H8H1N6-F1
#
_cell.length_a   1.000
_cell.length_b   1.000
_cell.length_c   1.000
_cell.angle_alpha   90.00
_cell.angle_beta   90.00
_cell.angle_gamma   90.00
#
_symmetry.space_group_name_H-M   'P 1'
#
loop_
_entity.id
_entity.type
_entity.pdbx_description
1 polymer ?
#
loop_
_entity_poly.entity_id
_entity_poly.type
_entity_poly.pdbx_seq_one_letter_code
_entity_poly.pdbx_strand_id
1 'polypeptide(L)'
;MVMRPIRAQGFTLIELLVIILIIGILAAVLVPNLQGARRAANDTVAVNCGRGLVQAAVSAKLDQGPGATYRSAAQLLNTPLGRVCQAPDLEIVTVEANTETFRYTVRHLNGNRTIVVTRSGLKREK
;
A
#
# COMPACT_ATOMS: atom_id res chain seq x y z
N MET A 1 -10.10 -64.64 -4.48
CA MET A 1 -9.62 -63.39 -3.86
C MET A 1 -10.85 -62.62 -3.38
N VAL A 2 -11.13 -62.59 -2.07
CA VAL A 2 -12.33 -61.93 -1.52
C VAL A 2 -11.97 -60.49 -1.16
N MET A 3 -12.59 -59.53 -1.83
CA MET A 3 -12.46 -58.10 -1.54
C MET A 3 -13.26 -57.79 -0.26
N ARG A 4 -12.59 -57.48 0.85
CA ARG A 4 -13.29 -57.03 2.07
C ARG A 4 -13.73 -55.58 1.87
N PRO A 5 -15.02 -55.25 2.03
CA PRO A 5 -15.48 -53.88 1.95
C PRO A 5 -14.90 -53.06 3.10
N ILE A 6 -14.31 -51.91 2.78
CA ILE A 6 -13.86 -50.92 3.77
C ILE A 6 -15.14 -50.35 4.41
N ARG A 7 -15.33 -50.55 5.72
CA ARG A 7 -16.45 -49.96 6.45
C ARG A 7 -16.27 -48.44 6.44
N ALA A 8 -17.22 -47.72 5.83
CA ALA A 8 -17.29 -46.28 5.97
C ALA A 8 -17.60 -45.94 7.44
N GLN A 9 -16.69 -45.26 8.13
CA GLN A 9 -16.95 -44.69 9.44
C GLN A 9 -17.85 -43.46 9.25
N GLY A 10 -18.96 -43.40 10.00
CA GLY A 10 -19.89 -42.27 9.96
C GLY A 10 -19.31 -41.06 10.70
N PHE A 11 -19.49 -39.88 10.13
CA PHE A 11 -19.11 -38.60 10.74
C PHE A 11 -20.14 -38.24 11.81
N THR A 12 -19.71 -37.96 13.04
CA THR A 12 -20.64 -37.62 14.12
C THR A 12 -21.01 -36.13 14.09
N LEU A 13 -22.24 -35.79 14.50
CA LEU A 13 -22.65 -34.39 14.64
C LEU A 13 -21.78 -33.62 15.65
N ILE A 14 -21.29 -34.31 16.68
CA ILE A 14 -20.42 -33.72 17.70
C ILE A 14 -19.02 -33.40 17.14
N GLU A 15 -18.48 -34.23 16.25
CA GLU A 15 -17.24 -33.92 15.53
C GLU A 15 -17.40 -32.67 14.66
N LEU A 16 -18.52 -32.52 13.95
CA LEU A 16 -18.78 -31.30 13.17
C LEU A 16 -18.87 -30.07 14.09
N LEU A 17 -19.59 -30.20 15.22
CA LEU A 17 -19.84 -29.11 16.14
C LEU A 17 -18.56 -28.57 16.79
N VAL A 18 -17.65 -29.46 17.22
CA VAL A 18 -16.38 -29.00 17.82
C VAL A 18 -15.45 -28.37 16.78
N ILE A 19 -15.50 -28.82 15.52
CA ILE A 19 -14.67 -28.25 14.44
C ILE A 19 -15.09 -26.81 14.14
N ILE A 20 -16.39 -26.55 13.97
CA ILE A 20 -16.87 -25.18 13.71
C ILE A 20 -16.63 -24.25 14.91
N LEU A 21 -16.69 -24.79 16.14
CA LEU A 21 -16.33 -24.06 17.35
C LEU A 21 -14.87 -23.60 17.30
N ILE A 22 -13.93 -24.52 17.01
CA ILE A 22 -12.50 -24.19 16.94
C ILE A 22 -12.20 -23.22 15.80
N ILE A 23 -12.74 -23.46 14.61
CA ILE A 23 -12.59 -22.54 13.46
C ILE A 23 -13.14 -21.15 13.79
N GLY A 24 -14.28 -21.08 14.50
CA GLY A 24 -14.88 -19.83 14.95
C GLY A 24 -13.97 -19.03 15.89
N ILE A 25 -13.35 -19.69 16.88
CA ILE A 25 -12.41 -19.04 17.81
C ILE A 25 -11.16 -18.55 17.06
N LEU A 26 -10.58 -19.39 16.20
CA LEU A 26 -9.39 -19.01 15.42
C LEU A 26 -9.68 -17.83 14.48
N ALA A 27 -10.82 -17.86 13.77
CA ALA A 27 -11.21 -16.79 12.86
C ALA A 27 -11.43 -15.46 13.60
N ALA A 28 -12.06 -15.48 14.78
CA ALA A 28 -12.33 -14.28 15.58
C ALA A 28 -11.05 -13.52 15.95
N VAL A 29 -9.96 -14.23 16.27
CA VAL A 29 -8.66 -13.62 16.62
C VAL A 29 -7.90 -13.19 15.36
N LEU A 30 -8.02 -13.93 14.26
CA LEU A 30 -7.20 -13.71 13.06
C LEU A 30 -7.67 -12.53 12.20
N VAL A 31 -8.98 -12.33 12.06
CA VAL A 31 -9.60 -11.30 11.20
C VAL A 31 -9.17 -9.86 11.55
N PRO A 32 -9.17 -9.39 12.81
CA PRO A 32 -8.76 -8.01 13.12
C PRO A 32 -7.28 -7.76 12.80
N ASN A 33 -6.41 -8.74 13.07
CA ASN A 33 -4.99 -8.64 12.80
C ASN A 33 -4.70 -8.53 11.30
N LEU A 34 -5.42 -9.30 10.47
CA LEU A 34 -5.29 -9.24 9.02
C LEU A 34 -5.66 -7.87 8.45
N GLN A 35 -6.71 -7.23 8.98
CA GLN A 35 -7.12 -5.88 8.55
C GLN A 35 -6.05 -4.83 8.87
N GLY A 36 -5.45 -4.90 10.06
CA GLY A 36 -4.34 -4.01 10.44
C GLY A 36 -3.11 -4.20 9.53
N ALA A 37 -2.73 -5.45 9.24
CA ALA A 37 -1.62 -5.76 8.35
C ALA A 37 -1.84 -5.23 6.93
N ARG A 38 -3.06 -5.35 6.39
CA ARG A 38 -3.42 -4.80 5.07
C ARG A 38 -3.29 -3.28 5.03
N ARG A 39 -3.78 -2.57 6.05
CA ARG A 39 -3.64 -1.10 6.15
C ARG A 39 -2.16 -0.68 6.22
N ALA A 40 -1.34 -1.41 6.97
CA ALA A 40 0.10 -1.14 7.05
C ALA A 40 0.82 -1.37 5.71
N ALA A 41 0.42 -2.40 4.94
CA ALA A 41 0.91 -2.63 3.60
C ALA A 41 0.55 -1.48 2.65
N ASN A 42 -0.70 -1.00 2.71
CA ASN A 42 -1.19 0.14 1.93
C ASN A 42 -0.40 1.43 2.24
N ASP A 43 -0.15 1.72 3.53
CA ASP A 43 0.71 2.84 3.94
C ASP A 43 2.14 2.69 3.37
N THR A 44 2.65 1.46 3.26
CA THR A 44 3.99 1.19 2.71
C THR A 44 4.04 1.49 1.20
N VAL A 45 2.96 1.19 0.47
CA VAL A 45 2.83 1.59 -0.95
C VAL A 45 2.92 3.11 -1.09
N ALA A 46 2.22 3.88 -0.25
CA ALA A 46 2.28 5.34 -0.27
C ALA A 46 3.69 5.88 0.02
N VAL A 47 4.40 5.27 0.98
CA VAL A 47 5.79 5.63 1.29
C VAL A 47 6.73 5.34 0.13
N ASN A 48 6.59 4.17 -0.51
CA ASN A 48 7.41 3.80 -1.68
C ASN A 48 7.17 4.73 -2.85
N CYS A 49 5.90 5.08 -3.11
CA CYS A 49 5.58 6.12 -4.08
C CYS A 49 6.26 7.45 -3.73
N GLY A 50 6.14 7.91 -2.48
CA GLY A 50 6.78 9.14 -2.04
C GLY A 50 8.29 9.18 -2.32
N ARG A 51 9.00 8.07 -2.11
CA ARG A 51 10.43 7.94 -2.45
C ARG A 51 10.66 8.10 -3.96
N GLY A 52 9.85 7.46 -4.79
CA GLY A 52 9.89 7.61 -6.24
C GLY A 52 9.65 9.04 -6.69
N LEU A 53 8.69 9.75 -6.08
CA LEU A 53 8.42 11.15 -6.39
C LEU A 53 9.60 12.06 -6.05
N VAL A 54 10.31 11.83 -4.94
CA VAL A 54 11.54 12.60 -4.64
C VAL A 54 12.56 12.41 -5.75
N GLN A 55 12.83 11.16 -6.14
CA GLN A 55 13.82 10.87 -7.19
C GLN A 55 13.40 11.47 -8.53
N ALA A 56 12.12 11.33 -8.90
CA ALA A 56 11.55 11.88 -10.12
C ALA A 56 11.61 13.42 -10.14
N ALA A 57 11.27 14.08 -9.03
CA ALA A 57 11.28 15.54 -8.92
C ALA A 57 12.69 16.12 -9.06
N VAL A 58 13.69 15.46 -8.44
CA VAL A 58 15.08 15.89 -8.53
C VAL A 58 15.64 15.62 -9.92
N SER A 59 15.47 14.42 -10.49
CA SER A 59 15.99 14.10 -11.82
C SER A 59 15.36 14.99 -12.90
N ALA A 60 14.04 15.18 -12.86
CA ALA A 60 13.34 16.00 -13.84
C ALA A 60 13.74 17.48 -13.77
N LYS A 61 14.23 17.96 -12.61
CA LYS A 61 14.78 19.30 -12.49
C LYS A 61 16.19 19.40 -13.08
N LEU A 62 17.03 18.37 -12.88
CA LEU A 62 18.36 18.30 -13.48
C LEU A 62 18.28 18.33 -15.02
N ASP A 63 17.30 17.65 -15.60
CA ASP A 63 17.10 17.60 -17.06
C ASP A 63 16.66 18.94 -17.68
N GLN A 64 16.01 19.81 -16.90
CA GLN A 64 15.50 21.11 -17.39
C GLN A 64 16.52 22.25 -17.31
N GLY A 65 17.64 22.04 -16.59
CA GLY A 65 18.68 23.05 -16.42
C GLY A 65 18.45 24.04 -15.27
N PRO A 66 19.40 24.96 -15.05
CA PRO A 66 19.38 25.89 -13.94
C PRO A 66 18.22 26.89 -14.05
N GLY A 67 17.53 27.14 -12.92
CA GLY A 67 16.37 28.05 -12.85
C GLY A 67 15.02 27.41 -13.17
N ALA A 68 14.99 26.14 -13.55
CA ALA A 68 13.74 25.43 -13.81
C ALA A 68 12.93 25.16 -12.53
N THR A 69 11.60 25.28 -12.66
CA THR A 69 10.63 24.96 -11.62
C THR A 69 10.48 23.44 -11.45
N TYR A 70 10.32 22.97 -10.21
CA TYR A 70 9.93 21.59 -9.96
C TYR A 70 8.61 21.28 -10.68
N ARG A 71 8.49 20.07 -11.24
CA ARG A 71 7.27 19.63 -11.95
C ARG A 71 6.15 19.33 -10.95
N SER A 72 4.90 19.44 -11.40
CA SER A 72 3.76 18.98 -10.60
C SER A 72 3.77 17.46 -10.47
N ALA A 73 3.09 16.92 -9.47
CA ALA A 73 2.98 15.48 -9.27
C ALA A 73 2.41 14.78 -10.52
N ALA A 74 1.40 15.34 -11.18
CA ALA A 74 0.80 14.78 -12.39
C ALA A 74 1.83 14.62 -13.53
N GLN A 75 2.74 15.58 -13.67
CA GLN A 75 3.82 15.50 -14.66
C GLN A 75 4.88 14.46 -14.26
N LEU A 76 5.17 14.32 -12.97
CA LEU A 76 6.11 13.34 -12.45
C LEU A 76 5.61 11.90 -12.62
N LEU A 77 4.30 11.65 -12.51
CA LEU A 77 3.70 10.33 -12.73
C LEU A 77 3.94 9.77 -14.13
N ASN A 78 4.22 10.63 -15.11
CA ASN A 78 4.54 10.23 -16.49
C ASN A 78 6.03 9.93 -16.71
N THR A 79 6.88 10.18 -15.70
CA THR A 79 8.31 9.86 -15.76
C THR A 79 8.58 8.41 -15.34
N PRO A 80 9.70 7.80 -15.78
CA PRO A 80 10.05 6.42 -15.39
C PRO A 80 10.09 6.22 -13.87
N LEU A 81 10.57 7.22 -13.13
CA LEU A 81 10.70 7.16 -11.67
C LEU A 81 9.37 7.44 -10.94
N GLY A 82 8.45 8.19 -11.55
CA GLY A 82 7.13 8.45 -10.97
C GLY A 82 6.10 7.36 -11.24
N ARG A 83 6.35 6.44 -12.19
CA ARG A 83 5.43 5.31 -12.46
C ARG A 83 5.20 4.38 -11.27
N VAL A 84 6.11 4.35 -10.29
CA VAL A 84 5.93 3.60 -9.04
C VAL A 84 4.71 4.05 -8.22
N CYS A 85 4.16 5.22 -8.54
CA CYS A 85 2.98 5.80 -7.89
C CYS A 85 1.65 5.52 -8.59
N GLN A 86 1.62 4.74 -9.67
CA GLN A 86 0.40 4.50 -10.46
C GLN A 86 -0.52 3.40 -9.88
N ALA A 87 -0.51 3.21 -8.56
CA ALA A 87 -1.46 2.30 -7.92
C ALA A 87 -2.88 2.92 -7.95
N PRO A 88 -3.94 2.13 -8.25
CA PRO A 88 -5.29 2.64 -8.45
C PRO A 88 -5.92 3.28 -7.19
N ASP A 89 -5.40 2.95 -6.02
CA ASP A 89 -5.88 3.45 -4.72
C ASP A 89 -4.98 4.55 -4.13
N LEU A 90 -4.16 5.21 -4.96
CA LEU A 90 -3.25 6.25 -4.51
C LEU A 90 -3.72 7.64 -4.95
N GLU A 91 -3.94 8.51 -3.97
CA GLU A 91 -4.25 9.91 -4.15
C GLU A 91 -2.96 10.72 -4.01
N ILE A 92 -2.54 11.40 -5.10
CA ILE A 92 -1.37 12.27 -5.10
C ILE A 92 -1.78 13.70 -5.43
N VAL A 93 -1.46 14.65 -4.56
CA VAL A 93 -1.77 16.07 -4.75
C VAL A 93 -0.49 16.90 -4.73
N THR A 94 -0.41 17.88 -5.63
CA THR A 94 0.67 18.87 -5.61
C THR A 94 0.26 20.01 -4.70
N VAL A 95 1.02 20.24 -3.63
CA VAL A 95 0.81 21.35 -2.70
C VAL A 95 1.66 22.54 -3.12
N GLU A 96 2.89 22.28 -3.55
CA GLU A 96 3.83 23.30 -3.96
C GLU A 96 4.84 22.75 -4.96
N ALA A 97 5.13 23.50 -6.02
CA ALA A 97 6.19 23.18 -6.97
C ALA A 97 6.72 24.50 -7.55
N ASN A 98 7.85 24.97 -7.04
CA ASN A 98 8.49 26.22 -7.46
C ASN A 98 9.97 25.98 -7.84
N THR A 99 10.77 27.03 -7.98
CA THR A 99 12.18 26.92 -8.35
C THR A 99 13.10 26.47 -7.21
N GLU A 100 12.66 26.53 -5.95
CA GLU A 100 13.50 26.28 -4.76
C GLU A 100 13.10 25.02 -3.99
N THR A 101 11.81 24.72 -3.94
CA THR A 101 11.21 23.64 -3.16
C THR A 101 10.03 22.98 -3.90
N PHE A 102 9.69 21.79 -3.42
CA PHE A 102 8.48 21.08 -3.82
C PHE A 102 7.85 20.42 -2.59
N ARG A 103 6.52 20.33 -2.61
CA ARG A 103 5.71 19.62 -1.63
C ARG A 103 4.60 18.86 -2.35
N TYR A 104 4.65 17.53 -2.27
CA TYR A 104 3.57 16.66 -2.72
C TYR A 104 2.97 15.93 -1.52
N THR A 105 1.69 15.61 -1.58
CA THR A 105 1.04 14.72 -0.61
C THR A 105 0.65 13.44 -1.32
N VAL A 106 0.92 12.31 -0.68
CA VAL A 106 0.58 10.98 -1.17
C VAL A 106 -0.23 10.28 -0.09
N ARG A 107 -1.43 9.81 -0.42
CA ARG A 107 -2.29 9.06 0.50
C ARG A 107 -2.83 7.83 -0.20
N HIS A 108 -2.89 6.72 0.51
CA HIS A 108 -3.62 5.56 0.04
C HIS A 108 -5.07 5.64 0.53
N LEU A 109 -6.06 5.39 -0.33
CA LEU A 109 -7.50 5.50 0.00
C LEU A 109 -7.90 4.59 1.16
N ASN A 110 -7.36 3.37 1.15
CA ASN A 110 -7.51 2.37 2.21
C ASN A 110 -6.40 2.41 3.28
N GLY A 111 -5.56 3.45 3.28
CA GLY A 111 -4.53 3.70 4.28
C GLY A 111 -5.03 4.67 5.35
N ASN A 112 -4.23 4.87 6.40
CA ASN A 112 -4.59 5.81 7.48
C ASN A 112 -3.55 6.93 7.63
N ARG A 113 -2.59 7.04 6.73
CA ARG A 113 -1.50 8.02 6.81
C ARG A 113 -1.35 8.78 5.51
N THR A 114 -1.07 10.07 5.64
CA THR A 114 -0.70 10.92 4.51
C THR A 114 0.79 11.15 4.53
N ILE A 115 1.47 10.88 3.42
CA ILE A 115 2.90 11.05 3.28
C ILE A 115 3.16 12.37 2.57
N VAL A 116 3.80 13.29 3.27
CA VAL A 116 4.25 14.56 2.73
C VAL A 116 5.66 14.38 2.18
N VAL A 117 5.79 14.61 0.88
CA VAL A 117 7.02 14.50 0.12
C VAL A 117 7.60 15.89 -0.04
N THR A 118 8.77 16.14 0.53
CA THR A 118 9.48 17.42 0.41
C THR A 118 10.91 17.20 -0.05
N ARG A 119 11.60 18.27 -0.43
CA ARG A 119 13.04 18.23 -0.76
C ARG A 119 13.89 17.69 0.41
N SER A 120 13.50 17.99 1.65
CA SER A 120 14.21 17.56 2.87
C SER A 120 13.93 16.10 3.23
N GLY A 121 13.04 15.42 2.51
CA GLY A 121 12.67 14.03 2.73
C GLY A 121 11.17 13.82 2.91
N LEU A 122 10.84 12.63 3.40
CA LEU A 122 9.46 12.18 3.61
C LEU A 122 9.05 12.41 5.07
N LYS A 123 7.95 13.13 5.27
CA LYS A 123 7.29 13.25 6.58
C LYS A 123 5.97 12.49 6.53
N ARG A 124 5.67 11.73 7.58
CA ARG A 124 4.35 11.10 7.74
C ARG A 124 3.48 12.04 8.56
N GLU A 125 2.37 12.48 7.99
CA GLU A 125 1.32 13.17 8.71
C GLU A 125 0.28 12.14 9.17
N LYS A 126 -0.22 12.34 10.39
CA LYS A 126 -1.13 11.42 11.08
C LYS A 126 -2.56 11.68 10.68
#